data_AF-A0A0N9XX16-F1
#
_entry.id   AF-A0A0N9XX16-F1
#
_cell.length_a   1.000
_cell.length_b   1.000
_cell.length_c   1.000
_cell.angle_alpha   90.00
_cell.angle_beta   90.00
_cell.angle_gamma   90.00
#
_symmetry.space_group_name_H-M   'P 1'
#
loop_
_entity.id
_entity.type
_entity.pdbx_description
1 polymer ?
#
loop_
_entity_poly.entity_id
_entity_poly.type
_entity_poly.pdbx_seq_one_letter_code
_entity_poly.pdbx_strand_id
1 'polypeptide(L)'
;MIGQRLYQKLIKRMLDCIFASLLLVIFSLPMIVIAGTIWLVTHENPIFKQTRFGRHSQPFEVYKFRTMVGSAPLVSHQDFHNRDAYVTTVGKFLRRTSLDELPQCFNVLRGEMSFVGPRPLAASDMAVIEKRKALGADRVLPGITGLAQVSGRNNVSDCQKAKYDGTYAKQVSFTHDASIVGATLIKVLQQSDIDKA
;
A
#
# COMPACT_ATOMS: atom_id res chain seq x y z
N MET A 1 -27.10 8.71 2.07
CA MET A 1 -26.48 8.43 3.39
C MET A 1 -26.54 6.96 3.81
N ILE A 2 -27.65 6.22 3.57
CA ILE A 2 -27.77 4.79 3.91
C ILE A 2 -26.89 3.90 3.02
N GLY A 3 -26.90 4.10 1.70
CA GLY A 3 -26.11 3.29 0.76
C GLY A 3 -24.60 3.36 0.98
N GLN A 4 -24.06 4.53 1.35
CA GLN A 4 -22.64 4.69 1.68
C GLN A 4 -22.25 3.92 2.95
N ARG A 5 -23.09 3.96 3.99
CA ARG A 5 -22.84 3.20 5.22
C ARG A 5 -22.92 1.69 5.00
N LEU A 6 -23.89 1.23 4.19
CA LEU A 6 -24.01 -0.18 3.81
C LEU A 6 -22.79 -0.64 3.00
N TYR A 7 -22.34 0.20 2.04
CA TYR A 7 -21.15 -0.06 1.26
C TYR A 7 -19.92 -0.21 2.16
N GLN A 8 -19.65 0.78 3.00
CA GLN A 8 -18.48 0.82 3.86
C GLN A 8 -18.43 -0.35 4.86
N LYS A 9 -19.57 -0.77 5.41
CA LYS A 9 -19.63 -1.81 6.44
C LYS A 9 -19.63 -3.23 5.90
N LEU A 10 -20.24 -3.47 4.74
CA LEU A 10 -20.48 -4.84 4.23
C LEU A 10 -19.93 -5.04 2.83
N ILE A 11 -20.43 -4.27 1.86
CA ILE A 11 -20.15 -4.52 0.42
C ILE A 11 -18.66 -4.36 0.13
N LYS A 12 -18.01 -3.31 0.65
CA LYS A 12 -16.58 -3.07 0.47
C LYS A 12 -15.75 -4.26 0.96
N ARG A 13 -16.10 -4.81 2.13
CA ARG A 13 -15.41 -5.97 2.69
C ARG A 13 -15.57 -7.23 1.84
N MET A 14 -16.76 -7.48 1.31
CA MET A 14 -17.01 -8.60 0.40
C MET A 14 -16.20 -8.47 -0.88
N LEU A 15 -16.22 -7.29 -1.50
CA LEU A 15 -15.44 -7.02 -2.72
C LEU A 15 -13.93 -7.18 -2.47
N ASP A 16 -13.43 -6.66 -1.34
CA ASP A 16 -12.03 -6.84 -0.93
C ASP A 16 -11.65 -8.33 -0.85
N CYS A 17 -12.47 -9.17 -0.23
CA CYS A 17 -12.18 -10.60 -0.14
C CYS A 17 -12.24 -11.30 -1.50
N ILE A 18 -13.23 -10.97 -2.34
CA ILE A 18 -13.39 -11.56 -3.68
C ILE A 18 -12.18 -11.20 -4.55
N PHE A 19 -11.84 -9.92 -4.65
CA PHE A 19 -10.73 -9.47 -5.50
C PHE A 19 -9.37 -9.95 -4.97
N ALA A 20 -9.15 -9.98 -3.65
CA ALA A 20 -7.91 -10.51 -3.09
C ALA A 20 -7.76 -12.01 -3.37
N SER A 21 -8.84 -12.78 -3.26
CA SER A 21 -8.82 -14.22 -3.58
C SER A 21 -8.55 -14.45 -5.07
N LEU A 22 -9.23 -13.70 -5.95
CA LEU A 22 -9.02 -13.77 -7.41
C LEU A 22 -7.58 -13.42 -7.80
N LEU A 23 -7.04 -12.32 -7.26
CA LEU A 23 -5.66 -11.93 -7.53
C LEU A 23 -4.66 -12.98 -7.03
N LEU A 24 -4.85 -13.54 -5.84
CA LEU A 24 -3.98 -14.60 -5.33
C LEU A 24 -4.02 -15.85 -6.20
N VAL A 25 -5.19 -16.25 -6.70
CA VAL A 25 -5.32 -17.40 -7.62
C VAL A 25 -4.63 -17.11 -8.94
N ILE A 26 -4.96 -15.99 -9.59
CA ILE A 26 -4.42 -15.61 -10.91
C ILE A 26 -2.90 -15.41 -10.87
N PHE A 27 -2.39 -14.77 -9.81
CA PHE A 27 -0.98 -14.46 -9.68
C PHE A 27 -0.20 -15.49 -8.85
N SER A 28 -0.80 -16.61 -8.43
CA SER A 28 -0.12 -17.64 -7.64
C SER A 28 1.16 -18.14 -8.29
N LEU A 29 1.11 -18.53 -9.57
CA LEU A 29 2.26 -19.02 -10.31
C LEU A 29 3.33 -17.91 -10.51
N PRO A 30 2.99 -16.69 -10.99
CA PRO A 30 3.93 -15.57 -11.00
C PRO A 30 4.56 -15.28 -9.63
N MET A 31 3.79 -15.34 -8.54
CA MET A 31 4.29 -15.10 -7.18
C MET A 31 5.32 -16.14 -6.76
N ILE A 32 5.13 -17.42 -7.11
CA ILE A 32 6.11 -18.49 -6.85
C ILE A 32 7.40 -18.22 -7.63
N VAL A 33 7.31 -17.85 -8.91
CA VAL A 33 8.48 -17.51 -9.75
C VAL A 33 9.22 -16.30 -9.19
N ILE A 34 8.51 -15.24 -8.80
CA ILE A 34 9.08 -14.04 -8.18
C ILE A 34 9.79 -14.43 -6.87
N ALA A 35 9.14 -15.22 -6.02
CA ALA A 35 9.71 -15.66 -4.75
C ALA A 35 11.00 -16.46 -4.95
N GLY A 36 10.98 -17.44 -5.86
CA GLY A 36 12.17 -18.23 -6.21
C GLY A 36 13.30 -17.37 -6.76
N THR A 37 12.99 -16.40 -7.63
CA THR A 37 14.00 -15.48 -8.19
C THR A 37 14.63 -14.62 -7.10
N ILE A 38 13.84 -14.06 -6.18
CA ILE A 38 14.35 -13.27 -5.05
C ILE A 38 15.27 -14.14 -4.19
N TRP A 39 14.85 -15.37 -3.86
CA TRP A 39 15.65 -16.29 -3.07
C TRP A 39 16.97 -16.63 -3.75
N LEU A 40 16.98 -16.94 -5.06
CA LEU A 40 18.21 -17.24 -5.80
C LEU A 40 19.18 -16.07 -5.86
N VAL A 41 18.68 -14.84 -5.97
CA VAL A 41 19.53 -13.64 -6.08
C VAL A 41 20.05 -13.17 -4.72
N THR A 42 19.23 -13.28 -3.66
CA THR A 42 19.56 -12.68 -2.35
C THR A 42 19.94 -13.70 -1.28
N HIS A 43 19.56 -14.97 -1.45
CA HIS A 43 19.63 -16.02 -0.42
C HIS A 43 18.84 -15.68 0.86
N GLU A 44 17.89 -14.75 0.77
CA GLU A 44 17.06 -14.28 1.89
C GLU A 44 15.59 -14.70 1.70
N ASN A 45 14.78 -14.53 2.76
CA ASN A 45 13.34 -14.78 2.70
C ASN A 45 12.69 -13.83 1.66
N PRO A 46 12.01 -14.35 0.62
CA PRO A 46 11.38 -13.54 -0.42
C PRO A 46 10.27 -12.63 0.08
N ILE A 47 9.66 -12.96 1.23
CA ILE A 47 8.64 -12.13 1.87
C ILE A 47 9.31 -11.25 2.91
N PHE A 48 9.15 -9.95 2.71
CA PHE A 48 9.52 -8.92 3.67
C PHE A 48 8.29 -8.52 4.49
N LYS A 49 8.47 -8.42 5.80
CA LYS A 49 7.45 -7.98 6.75
C LYS A 49 7.85 -6.62 7.31
N GLN A 50 6.91 -5.68 7.33
CA GLN A 50 7.15 -4.36 7.91
C GLN A 50 6.00 -3.97 8.85
N THR A 51 6.35 -3.57 10.07
CA THR A 51 5.37 -2.98 10.99
C THR A 51 4.93 -1.61 10.46
N ARG A 52 3.62 -1.44 10.32
CA ARG A 52 2.99 -0.19 9.89
C ARG A 52 1.79 0.13 10.77
N PHE A 53 1.38 1.40 10.76
CA PHE A 53 0.23 1.90 11.51
C PHE A 53 -0.99 1.96 10.60
N GLY A 54 -2.05 1.27 11.01
CA GLY A 54 -3.31 1.12 10.27
C GLY A 54 -4.50 1.78 10.98
N ARG A 55 -5.62 1.06 10.98
CA ARG A 55 -6.88 1.51 11.59
C ARG A 55 -6.68 1.76 13.10
N HIS A 56 -7.26 2.84 13.59
CA HIS A 56 -7.12 3.34 14.97
C HIS A 56 -5.67 3.60 15.39
N SER A 57 -4.80 3.87 14.41
CA SER A 57 -3.35 4.01 14.62
C SER A 57 -2.75 2.80 15.35
N GLN A 58 -3.26 1.59 15.09
CA GLN A 58 -2.72 0.36 15.66
C GLN A 58 -1.65 -0.23 14.73
N PRO A 59 -0.55 -0.79 15.29
CA PRO A 59 0.49 -1.44 14.50
C PRO A 59 0.00 -2.78 13.95
N PHE A 60 0.39 -3.11 12.72
CA PHE A 60 0.19 -4.41 12.10
C PHE A 60 1.34 -4.72 11.11
N GLU A 61 1.51 -6.00 10.75
CA GLU A 61 2.53 -6.42 9.78
C GLU A 61 1.99 -6.33 8.35
N VAL A 62 2.64 -5.56 7.49
CA VAL A 62 2.39 -5.57 6.04
C VAL A 62 3.33 -6.55 5.36
N TYR A 63 2.79 -7.37 4.44
CA TYR A 63 3.56 -8.31 3.62
C TYR A 63 3.93 -7.69 2.27
N LYS A 64 5.20 -7.82 1.87
CA LYS A 64 5.67 -7.44 0.52
C LYS A 64 6.67 -8.44 0.01
N PHE A 65 6.89 -8.46 -1.30
CA PHE A 65 8.11 -9.07 -1.80
C PHE A 65 9.32 -8.23 -1.40
N ARG A 66 10.39 -8.92 -1.03
CA ARG A 66 11.67 -8.30 -0.75
C ARG A 66 12.24 -7.71 -2.03
N THR A 67 12.52 -6.40 -1.99
CA THR A 67 13.08 -5.65 -3.13
C THR A 67 14.46 -5.08 -2.82
N MET A 68 14.94 -5.23 -1.59
CA MET A 68 16.23 -4.73 -1.13
C MET A 68 17.02 -5.85 -0.47
N VAL A 69 18.35 -5.74 -0.48
CA VAL A 69 19.25 -6.61 0.29
C VAL A 69 19.05 -6.39 1.80
N GLY A 70 19.32 -7.40 2.63
CA GLY A 70 19.07 -7.36 4.08
C GLY A 70 19.89 -6.32 4.85
N SER A 71 20.98 -5.80 4.28
CA SER A 71 21.78 -4.73 4.86
C SER A 71 21.16 -3.33 4.74
N ALA A 72 20.00 -3.19 4.07
CA ALA A 72 19.31 -1.93 3.89
C ALA A 72 18.83 -1.33 5.23
N PRO A 73 19.11 -0.03 5.52
CA PRO A 73 18.58 0.66 6.69
C PRO A 73 17.03 0.68 6.75
N LEU A 74 16.44 0.56 7.94
CA LEU A 74 14.99 0.66 8.15
C LEU A 74 14.58 2.09 8.53
N VAL A 75 14.73 3.04 7.62
CA VAL A 75 14.43 4.48 7.84
C VAL A 75 13.28 4.99 6.95
N SER A 76 12.81 6.20 7.23
CA SER A 76 11.76 6.86 6.43
C SER A 76 12.21 7.04 4.97
N HIS A 77 11.25 7.27 4.06
CA HIS A 77 11.62 7.56 2.67
C HIS A 77 12.45 8.86 2.55
N GLN A 78 12.26 9.85 3.42
CA GLN A 78 12.97 11.14 3.34
C GLN A 78 14.41 11.02 3.84
N ASP A 79 14.68 10.13 4.80
CA ASP A 79 15.98 9.99 5.45
C ASP A 79 16.88 8.91 4.80
N PHE A 80 16.38 8.22 3.77
CA PHE A 80 17.09 7.11 3.14
C PHE A 80 18.06 7.58 2.06
N HIS A 81 19.27 7.96 2.46
CA HIS A 81 20.37 8.27 1.54
C HIS A 81 20.87 7.02 0.78
N ASN A 82 21.17 7.19 -0.52
CA ASN A 82 21.68 6.15 -1.41
C ASN A 82 20.81 4.87 -1.46
N ARG A 83 19.48 5.03 -1.46
CA ARG A 83 18.52 3.92 -1.47
C ARG A 83 18.79 2.94 -2.62
N ASP A 84 19.13 3.46 -3.80
CA ASP A 84 19.28 2.66 -5.02
C ASP A 84 20.42 1.66 -4.96
N ALA A 85 21.44 1.90 -4.12
CA ALA A 85 22.52 0.94 -3.88
C ALA A 85 22.03 -0.36 -3.23
N TYR A 86 20.89 -0.32 -2.52
CA TYR A 86 20.35 -1.46 -1.81
C TYR A 86 19.22 -2.17 -2.56
N VAL A 87 18.69 -1.60 -3.65
CA VAL A 87 17.58 -2.18 -4.41
C VAL A 87 18.12 -3.17 -5.45
N THR A 88 17.68 -4.43 -5.40
CA THR A 88 18.10 -5.45 -6.36
C THR A 88 17.51 -5.18 -7.76
N THR A 89 18.13 -5.72 -8.82
CA THR A 89 17.59 -5.57 -10.19
C THR A 89 16.15 -6.09 -10.31
N VAL A 90 15.88 -7.24 -9.70
CA VAL A 90 14.52 -7.80 -9.57
C VAL A 90 13.63 -6.85 -8.77
N GLY A 91 14.14 -6.30 -7.66
CA GLY A 91 13.44 -5.31 -6.85
C GLY A 91 13.04 -4.05 -7.61
N LYS A 92 13.91 -3.53 -8.48
CA LYS A 92 13.60 -2.37 -9.35
C LYS A 92 12.41 -2.69 -10.27
N PHE A 93 12.41 -3.87 -10.90
CA PHE A 93 11.30 -4.32 -11.74
C PHE A 93 9.99 -4.45 -10.95
N LEU A 94 10.04 -5.10 -9.78
CA LEU A 94 8.86 -5.32 -8.94
C LEU A 94 8.24 -4.00 -8.47
N ARG A 95 9.06 -3.03 -8.04
CA ARG A 95 8.58 -1.70 -7.62
C ARG A 95 7.94 -0.92 -8.77
N ARG A 96 8.55 -0.96 -9.96
CA ARG A 96 8.04 -0.25 -11.15
C ARG A 96 6.68 -0.79 -11.58
N THR A 97 6.47 -2.09 -11.44
CA THR A 97 5.23 -2.78 -11.79
C THR A 97 4.24 -2.89 -10.63
N SER A 98 4.63 -2.43 -9.44
CA SER A 98 3.88 -2.61 -8.17
C SER A 98 3.62 -4.08 -7.78
N LEU A 99 4.31 -5.03 -8.42
CA LEU A 99 4.18 -6.45 -8.12
C LEU A 99 4.71 -6.80 -6.72
N ASP A 100 5.57 -5.95 -6.15
CA ASP A 100 6.07 -6.12 -4.77
C ASP A 100 4.96 -6.05 -3.72
N GLU A 101 3.82 -5.45 -4.06
CA GLU A 101 2.68 -5.28 -3.14
C GLU A 101 1.66 -6.44 -3.22
N LEU A 102 1.81 -7.39 -4.14
CA LEU A 102 0.89 -8.55 -4.27
C LEU A 102 0.70 -9.34 -2.95
N PRO A 103 1.74 -9.59 -2.12
CA PRO A 103 1.54 -10.27 -0.84
C PRO A 103 0.60 -9.54 0.13
N GLN A 104 0.35 -8.23 -0.05
CA GLN A 104 -0.64 -7.49 0.75
C GLN A 104 -2.07 -8.00 0.55
N CYS A 105 -2.35 -8.78 -0.51
CA CYS A 105 -3.64 -9.46 -0.66
C CYS A 105 -3.94 -10.37 0.55
N PHE A 106 -2.92 -10.95 1.19
CA PHE A 106 -3.11 -11.69 2.45
C PHE A 106 -3.54 -10.79 3.61
N ASN A 107 -3.00 -9.57 3.72
CA ASN A 107 -3.45 -8.58 4.71
C ASN A 107 -4.90 -8.16 4.45
N VAL A 108 -5.27 -8.02 3.17
CA VAL A 108 -6.66 -7.76 2.77
C VAL A 108 -7.54 -8.92 3.22
N LEU A 109 -7.22 -10.18 2.92
CA LEU A 109 -8.01 -11.33 3.36
C LEU A 109 -8.13 -11.41 4.90
N ARG A 110 -7.07 -11.07 5.64
CA ARG A 110 -7.09 -11.03 7.12
C ARG A 110 -7.90 -9.88 7.72
N GLY A 111 -8.35 -8.92 6.90
CA GLY A 111 -9.12 -7.77 7.38
C GLY A 111 -8.28 -6.68 8.03
N GLU A 112 -6.97 -6.71 7.81
CA GLU A 112 -6.02 -5.71 8.29
C GLU A 112 -5.93 -4.53 7.31
N MET A 113 -6.19 -4.79 6.02
CA MET A 113 -6.17 -3.82 4.93
C MET A 113 -7.42 -3.93 4.04
N SER A 114 -7.62 -2.91 3.21
CA SER A 114 -8.53 -2.88 2.06
C SER A 114 -7.72 -2.59 0.78
N PHE A 115 -8.29 -2.77 -0.41
CA PHE A 115 -7.63 -2.31 -1.63
C PHE A 115 -7.50 -0.78 -1.68
N VAL A 116 -8.56 -0.09 -1.27
CA VAL A 116 -8.63 1.38 -1.27
C VAL A 116 -8.75 1.90 0.16
N GLY A 117 -7.85 2.79 0.54
CA GLY A 117 -7.77 3.40 1.86
C GLY A 117 -6.48 4.20 2.07
N PRO A 118 -6.34 4.91 3.20
CA PRO A 118 -5.11 5.61 3.54
C PRO A 118 -3.92 4.65 3.57
N ARG A 119 -2.79 5.00 2.94
CA ARG A 119 -1.61 4.12 2.92
C ARG A 119 -1.09 3.88 4.34
N PRO A 120 -0.82 2.63 4.78
CA PRO A 120 -0.29 2.39 6.11
C PRO A 120 1.13 2.97 6.25
N LEU A 121 1.39 3.68 7.35
CA LEU A 121 2.63 4.45 7.56
C LEU A 121 3.62 3.74 8.48
N ALA A 122 4.90 4.03 8.30
CA ALA A 122 5.93 3.50 9.19
C ALA A 122 5.97 4.28 10.51
N ALA A 123 6.59 3.71 11.53
CA ALA A 123 6.81 4.40 12.80
C ALA A 123 7.61 5.72 12.63
N SER A 124 8.41 5.83 11.58
CA SER A 124 9.13 7.08 11.27
C SER A 124 8.21 8.26 10.92
N ASP A 125 6.96 8.00 10.55
CA ASP A 125 6.04 9.02 10.01
C ASP A 125 5.03 9.49 11.09
N MET A 126 5.42 9.50 12.37
CA MET A 126 4.52 9.80 13.51
C MET A 126 3.74 11.11 13.34
N ALA A 127 4.39 12.16 12.84
CA ALA A 127 3.74 13.45 12.63
C ALA A 127 2.55 13.35 11.65
N VAL A 128 2.63 12.47 10.65
CA VAL A 128 1.55 12.24 9.68
C VAL A 128 0.45 11.37 10.30
N ILE A 129 0.83 10.38 11.10
CA ILE A 129 -0.08 9.49 11.82
C ILE A 129 -0.98 10.32 12.76
N GLU A 130 -0.41 11.24 13.53
CA GLU A 130 -1.16 12.12 14.44
C GLU A 130 -2.14 13.04 13.69
N LYS A 131 -1.68 13.66 12.58
CA LYS A 131 -2.55 14.49 11.72
C LYS A 131 -3.71 13.69 11.12
N ARG A 132 -3.45 12.45 10.69
CA ARG A 132 -4.48 11.54 10.17
C ARG A 132 -5.50 11.18 11.24
N LYS A 133 -5.06 10.89 12.46
CA LYS A 133 -5.95 10.63 13.59
C LYS A 133 -6.85 11.83 13.90
N ALA A 134 -6.29 13.04 13.93
CA ALA A 134 -7.05 14.28 14.13
C ALA A 134 -8.12 14.50 13.03
N LEU A 135 -7.82 14.11 11.79
CA LEU A 135 -8.74 14.22 10.65
C LEU A 135 -9.69 13.03 10.51
N GLY A 136 -9.59 12.01 11.37
CA GLY A 136 -10.40 10.80 11.34
C GLY A 136 -10.07 9.83 10.20
N ALA A 137 -8.90 9.97 9.58
CA ALA A 137 -8.45 9.10 8.50
C ALA A 137 -8.15 7.67 8.98
N ASP A 138 -7.73 7.51 10.23
CA ASP A 138 -7.46 6.20 10.85
C ASP A 138 -8.73 5.42 11.22
N ARG A 139 -9.93 5.97 10.99
CA ARG A 139 -11.20 5.28 11.27
C ARG A 139 -11.56 4.22 10.23
N VAL A 140 -10.94 4.27 9.06
CA VAL A 140 -11.12 3.30 7.98
C VAL A 140 -9.92 2.35 7.90
N LEU A 141 -10.08 1.22 7.24
CA LEU A 141 -8.96 0.31 7.00
C LEU A 141 -7.91 1.00 6.11
N PRO A 142 -6.62 0.77 6.37
CA PRO A 142 -5.57 1.21 5.47
C PRO A 142 -5.69 0.53 4.10
N GLY A 143 -5.23 1.21 3.06
CA GLY A 143 -5.32 0.77 1.66
C GLY A 143 -3.98 0.39 1.05
N ILE A 144 -4.01 -0.50 0.07
CA ILE A 144 -2.90 -0.70 -0.88
C ILE A 144 -2.72 0.61 -1.70
N THR A 145 -3.81 1.07 -2.31
CA THR A 145 -3.94 2.39 -2.93
C THR A 145 -4.92 3.29 -2.17
N GLY A 146 -4.99 4.57 -2.52
CA GLY A 146 -5.79 5.56 -1.81
C GLY A 146 -5.72 6.94 -2.46
N LEU A 147 -6.55 7.86 -1.95
CA LEU A 147 -6.69 9.19 -2.52
C LEU A 147 -5.37 9.97 -2.52
N ALA A 148 -4.64 9.95 -1.40
CA ALA A 148 -3.33 10.61 -1.32
C ALA A 148 -2.32 10.03 -2.33
N GLN A 149 -2.35 8.72 -2.57
CA GLN A 149 -1.48 8.06 -3.55
C GLN A 149 -1.76 8.56 -4.98
N VAL A 150 -3.03 8.72 -5.36
CA VAL A 150 -3.39 9.18 -6.71
C VAL A 150 -3.35 10.71 -6.87
N SER A 151 -3.42 11.48 -5.79
CA SER A 151 -3.39 12.95 -5.83
C SER A 151 -1.99 13.59 -5.84
N GLY A 152 -0.91 12.81 -5.76
CA GLY A 152 0.46 13.33 -5.89
C GLY A 152 1.56 12.47 -5.24
N ARG A 153 1.19 11.42 -4.49
CA ARG A 153 2.11 10.41 -3.93
C ARG A 153 3.24 11.03 -3.09
N ASN A 154 4.46 11.11 -3.62
CA ASN A 154 5.63 11.67 -2.95
C ASN A 154 5.72 13.21 -3.05
N ASN A 155 5.02 13.82 -4.01
CA ASN A 155 5.07 15.25 -4.29
C ASN A 155 4.10 16.09 -3.43
N VAL A 156 3.41 15.46 -2.47
CA VAL A 156 2.49 16.13 -1.55
C VAL A 156 3.08 16.14 -0.14
N SER A 157 2.96 17.30 0.53
CA SER A 157 3.36 17.44 1.93
C SER A 157 2.57 16.49 2.84
N ASP A 158 3.13 16.19 4.01
CA ASP A 158 2.46 15.33 4.98
C ASP A 158 1.11 15.87 5.46
N CYS A 159 0.97 17.20 5.54
CA CYS A 159 -0.31 17.85 5.80
C CYS A 159 -1.33 17.57 4.69
N GLN A 160 -0.91 17.67 3.42
CA GLN A 160 -1.78 17.38 2.28
C GLN A 160 -2.17 15.90 2.24
N LYS A 161 -1.22 14.97 2.47
CA LYS A 161 -1.51 13.53 2.58
C LYS A 161 -2.60 13.28 3.61
N ALA A 162 -2.41 13.78 4.84
CA ALA A 162 -3.39 13.61 5.91
C ALA A 162 -4.77 14.21 5.54
N LYS A 163 -4.80 15.35 4.83
CA LYS A 163 -6.04 15.97 4.35
C LYS A 163 -6.75 15.12 3.29
N TYR A 164 -6.03 14.57 2.32
CA TYR A 164 -6.61 13.64 1.33
C TYR A 164 -7.16 12.40 2.03
N ASP A 165 -6.40 11.80 2.93
CA ASP A 165 -6.82 10.59 3.65
C ASP A 165 -8.04 10.83 4.54
N GLY A 166 -8.12 11.99 5.21
CA GLY A 166 -9.29 12.42 5.97
C GLY A 166 -10.51 12.70 5.08
N THR A 167 -10.28 13.23 3.88
CA THR A 167 -11.35 13.45 2.88
C THR A 167 -11.91 12.12 2.40
N TYR A 168 -11.03 11.17 2.07
CA TYR A 168 -11.42 9.82 1.70
C TYR A 168 -12.25 9.14 2.80
N ALA A 169 -11.79 9.18 4.05
CA ALA A 169 -12.48 8.55 5.18
C ALA A 169 -13.92 9.09 5.40
N LYS A 170 -14.19 10.34 5.01
CA LYS A 170 -15.52 10.96 5.06
C LYS A 170 -16.41 10.61 3.87
N GLN A 171 -15.82 10.18 2.75
CA GLN A 171 -16.50 10.02 1.45
C GLN A 171 -16.33 8.62 0.86
N VAL A 172 -16.26 7.59 1.72
CA VAL A 172 -16.16 6.20 1.28
C VAL A 172 -17.43 5.81 0.52
N SER A 173 -17.29 5.51 -0.78
CA SER A 173 -18.35 5.02 -1.65
C SER A 173 -17.76 4.16 -2.76
N PHE A 174 -18.59 3.31 -3.36
CA PHE A 174 -18.18 2.48 -4.50
C PHE A 174 -17.62 3.31 -5.66
N THR A 175 -18.29 4.41 -6.01
CA THR A 175 -17.87 5.29 -7.11
C THR A 175 -16.54 5.97 -6.84
N HIS A 176 -16.27 6.35 -5.59
CA HIS A 176 -15.01 6.97 -5.19
C HIS A 176 -13.88 5.94 -5.15
N ASP A 177 -14.14 4.73 -4.65
CA ASP A 177 -13.16 3.64 -4.69
C ASP A 177 -12.82 3.26 -6.14
N ALA A 178 -13.82 3.15 -7.03
CA ALA A 178 -13.63 2.86 -8.44
C ALA A 178 -12.81 3.96 -9.15
N SER A 179 -13.05 5.24 -8.85
CA SER A 179 -12.26 6.33 -9.43
C SER A 179 -10.80 6.31 -8.96
N ILE A 180 -10.55 6.00 -7.68
CA ILE A 180 -9.19 5.84 -7.15
C ILE A 180 -8.49 4.64 -7.80
N VAL A 181 -9.17 3.50 -7.97
CA VAL A 181 -8.61 2.34 -8.66
C VAL A 181 -8.26 2.70 -10.11
N GLY A 182 -9.17 3.34 -10.85
CA GLY A 182 -8.91 3.79 -12.23
C GLY A 182 -7.70 4.73 -12.32
N ALA A 183 -7.63 5.73 -11.43
CA ALA A 183 -6.49 6.63 -11.36
C ALA A 183 -5.18 5.92 -10.98
N THR A 184 -5.25 4.88 -10.14
CA THR A 184 -4.09 4.04 -9.79
C THR A 184 -3.57 3.30 -11.01
N LEU A 185 -4.45 2.68 -11.79
CA LEU A 185 -4.06 1.97 -13.02
C LEU A 185 -3.38 2.90 -14.01
N ILE A 186 -3.94 4.10 -14.23
CA ILE A 186 -3.33 5.11 -15.11
C ILE A 186 -1.93 5.49 -14.62
N LYS A 187 -1.76 5.75 -13.31
CA LYS A 187 -0.44 6.10 -12.75
C LYS A 187 0.58 4.98 -12.87
N VAL A 188 0.18 3.73 -12.62
CA VAL A 188 1.09 2.57 -12.76
C VAL A 188 1.51 2.38 -14.23
N LEU A 189 0.58 2.54 -15.18
CA LEU A 189 0.88 2.46 -16.61
C LEU A 189 1.78 3.60 -17.09
N GLN A 190 1.54 4.83 -16.62
CA GLN A 190 2.34 6.01 -16.98
C GLN A 190 3.68 6.10 -16.24
N GLN A 191 3.86 5.33 -15.16
CA GLN A 191 5.01 5.43 -14.24
C GLN A 191 5.19 6.84 -13.66
N SER A 192 4.09 7.59 -13.49
CA SER A 192 4.07 8.97 -12.99
C SER A 192 4.26 9.01 -11.46
N ASP A 193 4.98 10.01 -10.95
CA ASP A 193 5.28 10.22 -9.53
C ASP A 193 5.97 9.02 -8.83
N ILE A 194 6.63 8.15 -9.60
CA ILE A 194 7.61 7.20 -9.07
C ILE A 194 8.93 7.97 -8.97
N ASP A 195 9.65 7.86 -7.85
CA ASP A 195 11.03 8.35 -7.75
C ASP A 195 11.79 7.80 -8.98
N LYS A 196 12.01 8.65 -9.99
CA LYS A 196 12.78 8.26 -11.18
C LYS A 196 14.21 8.11 -10.68
N ALA A 197 14.67 6.86 -10.68
CA ALA A 197 16.09 6.57 -10.56
C ALA A 197 16.87 7.31 -11.65
#